data_AF-A0A3M1ITR2-F1
#
_entry.id   AF-A0A3M1ITR2-F1
#
_cell.length_a   1.000
_cell.length_b   1.000
_cell.length_c   1.000
_cell.angle_alpha   90.00
_cell.angle_beta   90.00
_cell.angle_gamma   90.00
#
_symmetry.space_group_name_H-M   'P 1'
#
loop_
_entity.id
_entity.type
_entity.pdbx_description
1 polymer ?
#
loop_
_entity_poly.entity_id
_entity_poly.type
_entity_poly.pdbx_seq_one_letter_code
_entity_poly.pdbx_strand_id
1 'polypeptide(L)'
;REAVRALLTPGEVRDRLTRDIFISQDPDDPTGLLEHALPKAIAAEEATRKLERAIRKGEVRRTHVNDPIADAEAKGILTGDEAKALAEVQELVSRVIAVDHFTPEEVAPHYVRPGQSRNDNRDSEQAAE
;
A
#
# COMPACT_ATOMS: atom_id res chain seq x y z
N ARG A 1 14.86 -5.80 24.33
CA ARG A 1 13.80 -6.41 23.48
C ARG A 1 12.40 -6.00 23.95
N GLU A 2 12.15 -5.94 25.26
CA GLU A 2 10.86 -5.53 25.84
C GLU A 2 10.40 -4.13 25.42
N ALA A 3 11.30 -3.14 25.45
CA ALA A 3 11.02 -1.79 24.98
C ALA A 3 10.55 -1.73 23.51
N VAL A 4 11.14 -2.54 22.63
CA VAL A 4 10.74 -2.59 21.21
C VAL A 4 9.33 -3.17 21.06
N ARG A 5 9.01 -4.26 21.78
CA ARG A 5 7.68 -4.87 21.75
C ARG A 5 6.60 -3.89 22.23
N ALA A 6 6.91 -3.10 23.26
CA ALA A 6 6.00 -2.09 23.80
C ALA A 6 5.72 -0.95 22.80
N LEU A 7 6.63 -0.68 21.86
CA LEU A 7 6.44 0.34 20.82
C LEU A 7 5.71 -0.19 19.58
N LEU A 8 5.88 -1.48 19.26
CA LEU A 8 5.27 -2.12 18.10
C LEU A 8 3.84 -2.61 18.34
N THR A 9 3.34 -2.50 19.57
CA THR A 9 1.99 -2.92 19.96
C THR A 9 1.22 -1.70 20.46
N PRO A 10 -0.07 -1.53 20.13
CA PRO A 10 -0.91 -0.53 20.77
C PRO A 10 -0.88 -0.67 22.29
N GLY A 11 -0.74 0.45 23.02
CA GLY A 11 -0.71 0.46 24.48
C GLY A 11 -0.14 1.74 25.09
N GLU A 12 -0.21 1.83 26.42
CA GLU A 12 0.05 3.06 27.19
C GLU A 12 1.42 3.70 26.92
N VAL A 13 2.45 2.89 26.66
CA VAL A 13 3.80 3.40 26.36
C VAL A 13 3.81 4.19 25.05
N ARG A 14 3.15 3.65 24.02
CA ARG A 14 3.03 4.30 22.72
C ARG A 14 2.17 5.56 22.82
N ASP A 15 1.02 5.46 23.49
CA ASP A 15 0.10 6.58 23.69
C ASP A 15 0.79 7.76 24.39
N ARG A 16 1.62 7.49 25.40
CA ARG A 16 2.40 8.54 26.09
C ARG A 16 3.44 9.21 25.19
N LEU A 17 4.00 8.48 24.23
CA LEU A 17 4.98 9.00 23.27
C LEU A 17 4.31 9.78 22.15
N THR A 18 3.08 9.40 21.78
CA THR A 18 2.33 10.05 20.70
C THR A 18 1.31 11.09 21.19
N ARG A 19 1.18 11.31 22.51
CA ARG A 19 0.18 12.20 23.12
C ARG A 19 0.10 13.63 22.56
N ASP A 20 1.24 14.17 22.12
CA ASP A 20 1.35 15.55 21.62
C ASP A 20 1.39 15.59 20.08
N ILE A 21 1.16 14.44 19.42
CA ILE A 21 1.09 14.28 17.98
C ILE A 21 -0.39 14.26 17.58
N PHE A 22 -0.74 14.98 16.51
CA PHE A 22 -2.07 14.88 15.95
C PHE A 22 -2.24 13.51 15.29
N ILE A 23 -3.28 12.78 15.72
CA ILE A 23 -3.65 11.47 15.19
C ILE A 23 -5.12 11.56 14.79
N SER A 24 -5.38 11.48 13.49
CA SER A 24 -6.74 11.41 12.97
C SER A 24 -7.35 10.02 13.22
N GLN A 25 -8.69 9.95 13.32
CA GLN A 25 -9.43 8.68 13.26
C GLN A 25 -9.92 8.36 11.84
N ASP A 26 -9.67 9.26 10.89
CA ASP A 26 -10.05 9.10 9.50
C ASP A 26 -9.07 8.15 8.78
N PRO A 27 -9.53 7.01 8.22
CA PRO A 27 -8.69 6.11 7.44
C PRO A 27 -8.12 6.71 6.15
N ASP A 28 -8.63 7.86 5.71
CA ASP A 28 -8.12 8.56 4.53
C ASP A 28 -7.08 9.65 4.86
N ASP A 29 -6.94 10.00 6.14
CA ASP A 29 -5.81 10.80 6.61
C ASP A 29 -4.57 9.91 6.83
N PRO A 30 -3.34 10.33 6.48
CA PRO A 30 -2.15 9.51 6.63
C PRO A 30 -1.90 9.00 8.06
N THR A 31 -2.20 9.82 9.08
CA THR A 31 -2.02 9.42 10.49
C THR A 31 -3.12 8.44 10.92
N GLY A 32 -4.36 8.64 10.48
CA GLY A 32 -5.45 7.71 10.76
C GLY A 32 -5.34 6.38 10.02
N LEU A 33 -4.82 6.40 8.79
CA LEU A 33 -4.49 5.20 8.02
C LEU A 33 -3.45 4.34 8.75
N LEU A 34 -2.41 4.96 9.33
CA LEU A 34 -1.40 4.27 10.13
C LEU A 34 -2.01 3.59 11.37
N GLU A 35 -2.85 4.31 12.13
CA GLU A 35 -3.53 3.75 13.30
C GLU A 35 -4.52 2.64 12.95
N HIS A 36 -5.17 2.75 11.79
CA HIS A 36 -6.09 1.73 11.30
C HIS A 36 -5.34 0.47 10.80
N ALA A 37 -4.18 0.64 10.17
CA ALA A 37 -3.38 -0.46 9.63
C ALA A 37 -2.65 -1.27 10.72
N LEU A 38 -2.14 -0.60 11.76
CA LEU A 38 -1.34 -1.23 12.82
C LEU A 38 -2.00 -2.46 13.49
N PRO A 39 -3.24 -2.39 14.02
CA PRO A 39 -3.85 -3.54 14.69
C PRO A 39 -4.12 -4.70 13.71
N LYS A 40 -4.47 -4.40 12.46
CA LYS A 40 -4.70 -5.41 11.42
C LYS A 40 -3.41 -6.12 11.03
N ALA A 41 -2.31 -5.38 10.90
CA ALA A 41 -1.00 -5.95 10.64
C ALA A 41 -0.53 -6.88 11.77
N ILE A 42 -0.79 -6.51 13.03
CA ILE A 42 -0.49 -7.37 14.19
C ILE A 42 -1.35 -8.64 14.17
N ALA A 43 -2.66 -8.51 13.89
CA ALA A 43 -3.55 -9.67 13.81
C ALA A 43 -3.13 -10.65 12.70
N ALA A 44 -2.61 -10.15 11.58
CA ALA A 44 -2.13 -10.95 10.46
C ALA A 44 -0.68 -11.48 10.62
N GLU A 45 0.00 -11.24 11.75
CA GLU A 45 1.40 -11.63 11.94
C GLU A 45 1.61 -13.14 11.80
N GLU A 46 0.75 -13.95 12.42
CA GLU A 46 0.85 -15.41 12.35
C GLU A 46 0.59 -15.96 10.95
N ALA A 47 -0.40 -15.40 10.25
CA ALA A 47 -0.68 -15.74 8.85
C ALA A 47 0.50 -15.37 7.94
N THR A 48 1.10 -14.19 8.16
CA THR A 48 2.30 -13.74 7.42
C THR A 48 3.45 -14.71 7.64
N ARG A 49 3.71 -15.12 8.88
CA ARG A 49 4.75 -16.10 9.22
C ARG A 49 4.51 -17.47 8.60
N LYS A 50 3.25 -17.93 8.50
CA LYS A 50 2.91 -19.17 7.78
C LYS A 50 3.27 -19.06 6.30
N LEU A 51 2.85 -17.98 5.65
CA LEU A 51 3.15 -17.72 4.24
C LEU A 51 4.66 -17.65 3.98
N GLU A 52 5.42 -16.90 4.80
CA GLU A 52 6.87 -16.81 4.67
C GLU A 52 7.58 -18.16 4.84
N ARG A 53 7.12 -18.98 5.79
CA ARG A 53 7.65 -20.34 5.97
C ARG A 53 7.38 -21.21 4.75
N ALA A 54 6.18 -21.16 4.18
CA ALA A 54 5.84 -21.90 2.97
C ALA A 54 6.68 -21.47 1.76
N ILE A 55 6.91 -20.16 1.61
CA ILE A 55 7.79 -19.62 0.58
C ILE A 55 9.22 -20.11 0.77
N ARG A 56 9.74 -20.07 2.00
CA ARG A 56 11.11 -20.52 2.31
C ARG A 56 11.30 -22.01 2.08
N LYS A 57 10.26 -22.82 2.31
CA LYS A 57 10.26 -24.26 1.99
C LYS A 57 10.12 -24.54 0.48
N GLY A 58 9.79 -23.54 -0.32
CA GLY A 58 9.52 -23.68 -1.75
C GLY A 58 8.15 -24.27 -2.07
N GLU A 59 7.28 -24.39 -1.07
CA GLU A 59 5.89 -24.86 -1.22
C GLU A 59 5.06 -23.81 -1.98
N VAL A 60 5.34 -22.52 -1.79
CA VAL A 60 4.70 -21.39 -2.48
C VAL A 60 5.78 -20.58 -3.20
N ARG A 61 5.52 -20.16 -4.44
CA ARG A 61 6.45 -19.32 -5.20
C ARG A 61 5.88 -17.92 -5.41
N ARG A 62 6.62 -16.90 -4.99
CA ARG A 62 6.36 -15.51 -5.36
C ARG A 62 6.85 -15.27 -6.79
N THR A 63 5.94 -15.02 -7.71
CA THR A 63 6.24 -14.62 -9.10
C THR A 63 5.39 -13.42 -9.47
N HIS A 64 5.76 -12.69 -10.52
CA HIS A 64 4.97 -11.52 -10.99
C HIS A 64 3.56 -11.89 -11.50
N VAL A 65 3.34 -13.17 -11.82
CA VAL A 65 2.10 -13.66 -12.43
C VAL A 65 1.19 -14.32 -11.39
N ASN A 66 1.74 -14.80 -10.27
CA ASN A 66 0.99 -15.58 -9.30
C ASN A 66 0.82 -14.82 -7.98
N ASP A 67 -0.40 -14.81 -7.47
CA ASP A 67 -0.66 -14.33 -6.12
C ASP A 67 -0.23 -15.41 -5.10
N PRO A 68 0.82 -15.13 -4.28
CA PRO A 68 1.28 -16.09 -3.29
C PRO A 68 0.25 -16.39 -2.20
N ILE A 69 -0.70 -15.49 -1.92
CA ILE A 69 -1.76 -15.73 -0.93
C ILE A 69 -2.74 -16.76 -1.46
N ALA A 70 -3.23 -16.57 -2.69
CA ALA A 70 -4.15 -17.51 -3.34
C ALA A 70 -3.52 -18.91 -3.52
N ASP A 71 -2.23 -18.98 -3.87
CA ASP A 71 -1.50 -20.26 -3.99
C ASP A 71 -1.37 -20.97 -2.62
N ALA A 72 -1.13 -20.21 -1.54
CA ALA A 72 -1.05 -20.75 -0.19
C ALA A 72 -2.41 -21.22 0.34
N GLU A 73 -3.50 -20.53 0.00
CA GLU A 73 -4.87 -20.96 0.31
C GLU A 73 -5.23 -22.24 -0.46
N ALA A 74 -4.96 -22.29 -1.76
CA ALA A 74 -5.22 -23.48 -2.59
C ALA A 74 -4.45 -24.73 -2.10
N LYS A 75 -3.27 -24.54 -1.51
CA LYS A 75 -2.45 -25.60 -0.90
C LYS A 75 -2.86 -25.93 0.54
N GLY A 76 -3.85 -25.24 1.11
CA GLY A 76 -4.33 -25.45 2.47
C GLY A 76 -3.35 -25.01 3.57
N ILE A 77 -2.37 -24.18 3.23
CA ILE A 77 -1.38 -23.65 4.17
C ILE A 77 -1.98 -22.51 5.00
N LEU A 78 -2.84 -21.71 4.35
CA LEU A 78 -3.65 -20.66 4.97
C LEU A 78 -5.12 -21.06 4.94
N THR A 79 -5.87 -20.67 5.96
CA THR A 79 -7.33 -20.70 5.90
C THR A 79 -7.86 -19.54 5.07
N GLY A 80 -9.10 -19.63 4.58
CA GLY A 80 -9.71 -18.53 3.80
C GLY A 80 -9.81 -17.22 4.59
N ASP A 81 -9.99 -17.28 5.91
CA ASP A 81 -10.01 -16.08 6.76
C ASP A 81 -8.60 -15.49 6.93
N GLU A 82 -7.56 -16.32 7.06
CA GLU A 82 -6.16 -15.88 7.10
C GLU A 82 -5.73 -15.26 5.76
N ALA A 83 -6.17 -15.83 4.64
CA ALA A 83 -5.90 -15.31 3.30
C ALA A 83 -6.54 -13.92 3.10
N LYS A 84 -7.81 -13.75 3.50
CA LYS A 84 -8.50 -12.46 3.45
C LYS A 84 -7.82 -11.40 4.32
N ALA A 85 -7.49 -11.74 5.56
CA ALA A 85 -6.80 -10.82 6.47
C ALA A 85 -5.43 -10.40 5.92
N LEU A 86 -4.69 -11.33 5.28
CA LEU A 86 -3.41 -11.02 4.63
C LEU A 86 -3.57 -10.10 3.42
N ALA A 87 -4.58 -10.34 2.58
CA ALA A 87 -4.86 -9.50 1.42
C ALA A 87 -5.21 -8.06 1.85
N GLU A 88 -6.07 -7.92 2.86
CA GLU A 88 -6.44 -6.63 3.43
C GLU A 88 -5.22 -5.88 4.00
N VAL A 89 -4.35 -6.58 4.73
CA VAL A 89 -3.13 -5.98 5.28
C VAL A 89 -2.15 -5.60 4.17
N GLN A 90 -2.01 -6.40 3.10
CA GLN A 90 -1.16 -6.04 1.96
C GLN A 90 -1.65 -4.75 1.27
N GLU A 91 -2.96 -4.59 1.10
CA GLU A 91 -3.54 -3.37 0.55
C GLU A 91 -3.28 -2.17 1.46
N LEU A 92 -3.54 -2.30 2.76
CA LEU A 92 -3.30 -1.23 3.73
C LEU A 92 -1.84 -0.84 3.81
N VAL A 93 -0.92 -1.81 3.84
CA VAL A 93 0.53 -1.54 3.83
C VAL A 93 0.91 -0.81 2.54
N SER A 94 0.38 -1.23 1.39
CA SER A 94 0.66 -0.57 0.11
C SER A 94 0.20 0.88 0.12
N ARG A 95 -0.98 1.18 0.70
CA ARG A 95 -1.46 2.56 0.89
C ARG A 95 -0.57 3.35 1.87
N VAL A 96 -0.17 2.75 2.98
CA VAL A 96 0.66 3.41 4.00
C VAL A 96 2.03 3.79 3.47
N ILE A 97 2.68 2.93 2.68
CA ILE A 97 4.02 3.19 2.14
C ILE A 97 4.00 4.04 0.86
N ALA A 98 2.82 4.29 0.29
CA ALA A 98 2.66 5.13 -0.89
C ALA A 98 2.85 6.61 -0.51
N VAL A 99 4.12 7.01 -0.37
CA VAL A 99 4.50 8.42 -0.19
C VAL A 99 4.49 9.11 -1.56
N ASP A 100 3.84 10.27 -1.64
CA ASP A 100 3.76 11.11 -2.84
C ASP A 100 3.38 10.34 -4.13
N HIS A 101 2.21 9.70 -4.12
CA HIS A 101 1.65 9.09 -5.32
C HIS A 101 1.18 10.18 -6.30
N PHE A 102 2.11 10.71 -7.10
CA PHE A 102 1.78 11.60 -8.19
C PHE A 102 1.13 10.82 -9.32
N THR A 103 0.01 11.35 -9.81
CA THR A 103 -0.55 10.91 -11.08
C THR A 103 0.42 11.24 -12.22
N PRO A 104 0.46 10.45 -13.30
CA PRO A 104 1.27 10.77 -14.48
C PRO A 104 1.03 12.19 -15.02
N GLU A 105 -0.19 12.71 -14.83
CA GLU A 105 -0.60 14.05 -15.18
C GLU A 105 0.03 15.12 -14.28
N GLU A 106 0.17 14.89 -12.98
CA GLU A 106 0.76 15.84 -12.02
C GLU A 106 2.28 16.00 -12.19
N VAL A 107 2.97 14.96 -12.66
CA VAL A 107 4.40 15.02 -13.00
C VAL A 107 4.65 15.28 -14.49
N ALA A 108 3.59 15.49 -15.27
CA ALA A 108 3.74 15.78 -16.69
C ALA A 108 4.50 17.10 -16.85
N PRO A 109 5.55 17.15 -17.68
CA PRO A 109 6.31 18.37 -17.89
C PRO A 109 5.42 19.47 -18.49
N HIS A 110 5.26 20.59 -17.78
CA HIS A 110 4.56 21.79 -18.27
C HIS A 110 5.35 22.62 -19.29
N TYR A 111 6.53 22.14 -19.71
CA TYR A 111 7.29 22.80 -20.76
C TYR A 111 6.95 22.23 -22.14
N VAL A 112 7.02 23.10 -23.15
CA VAL A 112 6.83 22.70 -24.55
C VAL A 112 7.93 21.73 -24.94
N ARG A 113 7.56 20.51 -25.37
CA ARG A 113 8.53 19.56 -25.94
C ARG A 113 9.18 20.19 -27.16
N PRO A 114 10.52 20.34 -27.22
CA PRO A 114 11.19 20.87 -28.40
C PRO A 114 10.87 19.97 -29.61
N GLY A 115 10.07 20.47 -30.56
CA GLY A 115 9.65 19.73 -31.75
C GLY A 115 8.13 19.67 -32.00
N GLN A 116 7.28 19.98 -31.02
CA GLN A 116 5.85 20.17 -31.26
C GLN A 116 5.58 21.64 -31.61
N SER A 117 5.75 21.95 -32.89
CA SER A 117 5.45 23.28 -33.44
C SER A 117 3.94 23.55 -33.35
N ARG A 118 3.56 24.74 -32.85
CA ARG A 118 2.19 25.29 -32.87
C ARG A 118 1.69 25.31 -34.32
N ASN A 119 0.91 24.32 -34.73
CA ASN A 119 0.26 24.34 -36.05
C ASN A 119 -1.26 24.18 -36.01
N ASP A 120 -1.89 24.24 -34.83
CA ASP A 120 -3.35 24.08 -34.69
C ASP A 120 -4.17 25.33 -35.02
N ASN A 121 -3.55 26.39 -35.56
CA ASN A 121 -4.24 27.66 -35.83
C ASN A 121 -4.34 28.03 -37.31
N ARG A 122 -4.10 27.09 -38.25
CA ARG A 122 -4.25 27.35 -39.71
C ARG A 122 -5.48 26.71 -40.35
N ASP A 123 -6.13 25.76 -39.68
CA ASP A 123 -7.24 25.01 -40.27
C ASP A 123 -8.61 25.70 -40.07
N SER A 124 -8.71 26.68 -39.16
CA SER A 124 -9.96 27.43 -38.93
C SER A 124 -10.13 28.68 -39.81
N GLU A 125 -9.10 29.10 -40.54
CA GLU A 125 -9.15 30.30 -41.40
C GLU A 125 -9.39 29.98 -42.90
N GLN A 126 -9.25 28.71 -43.32
CA GLN A 126 -9.48 28.30 -44.72
C GLN A 126 -10.89 27.77 -45.01
N ALA A 127 -11.79 27.75 -44.01
CA ALA A 127 -13.20 27.34 -44.19
C ALA A 127 -14.17 28.51 -44.40
N ALA A 128 -13.66 29.75 -44.50
CA ALA A 128 -14.48 30.96 -44.58
C ALA A 128 -14.20 31.86 -45.81
N GLU A 129 -13.51 31.35 -46.84
CA GLU A 129 -13.35 32.05 -48.13
C GLU A 129 -13.74 31.17 -49.32
#